data_AF-A0A947ZDY9-F1
#
_entry.id   AF-A0A947ZDY9-F1
#
_cell.length_a   1.000
_cell.length_b   1.000
_cell.length_c   1.000
_cell.angle_alpha   90.00
_cell.angle_beta   90.00
_cell.angle_gamma   90.00
#
_symmetry.space_group_name_H-M   'P 1'
#
loop_
_entity.id
_entity.type
_entity.pdbx_description
1 polymer ?
#
loop_
_entity_poly.entity_id
_entity_poly.type
_entity_poly.pdbx_seq_one_letter_code
_entity_poly.pdbx_strand_id
1 'polypeptide(L)'
;MQRLTLLLAALLLCASCDEKTTSNHCGDGVVDTGEECDGTVDPLMSTCQSEGYYSGVLSCKSDCSFDASDCAAQGFCGDEVIQFNYEQCEGSDINGSSCEALGYHLGGELGCNSNCRFDTTSCVGDPVCGNDVIEGSEECDGTFFDTTCEELGYHGGELACTDTCALDETLCSNCGNNFIDEGEDCEGINLNGHSCMEMGYWQGELECDSTCHFAPCEEFIQVASGGYHTCGITNYGNLYCWGANNNGQVGIGNKIMAVIPSLVPHPSGGIFTEVAC
;
A
#
# COMPACT_ATOMS: atom_id res chain seq x y z
N MET A 1 3.55 77.83 60.26
CA MET A 1 2.21 78.06 60.83
C MET A 1 1.45 76.73 60.83
N GLN A 2 0.66 76.49 61.89
CA GLN A 2 -0.29 75.36 62.15
C GLN A 2 0.30 73.94 62.33
N ARG A 3 0.35 73.39 63.56
CA ARG A 3 -0.72 72.78 64.43
C ARG A 3 -1.20 71.42 63.86
N LEU A 4 -0.81 70.28 64.45
CA LEU A 4 -1.27 69.60 65.68
C LEU A 4 -2.53 68.71 65.48
N THR A 5 -2.35 67.39 65.44
CA THR A 5 -3.33 66.32 65.79
C THR A 5 -2.59 64.98 65.87
N LEU A 6 -2.28 64.39 67.03
CA LEU A 6 -3.05 63.55 67.98
C LEU A 6 -3.38 62.11 67.49
N LEU A 7 -2.85 61.11 68.22
CA LEU A 7 -3.26 59.69 68.45
C LEU A 7 -2.00 58.81 68.46
N LEU A 8 -1.76 57.80 69.29
CA LEU A 8 -2.27 57.27 70.57
C LEU A 8 -1.27 56.12 70.92
N ALA A 9 -1.19 55.72 72.20
CA ALA A 9 -0.65 54.45 72.73
C ALA A 9 0.88 54.26 73.00
N ALA A 10 1.26 54.59 74.24
CA ALA A 10 1.91 53.74 75.26
C ALA A 10 1.93 52.20 75.00
N LEU A 11 2.82 51.33 75.50
CA LEU A 11 3.95 51.35 76.44
C LEU A 11 4.63 49.94 76.35
N LEU A 12 5.96 49.87 76.49
CA LEU A 12 6.84 48.78 77.00
C LEU A 12 7.01 47.39 76.33
N LEU A 13 8.32 47.12 76.11
CA LEU A 13 9.12 45.91 76.40
C LEU A 13 9.02 44.70 75.46
N CYS A 14 10.10 44.47 74.72
CA CYS A 14 11.08 43.37 74.88
C CYS A 14 12.27 43.68 73.95
N ALA A 15 13.47 43.94 74.48
CA ALA A 15 14.54 42.95 74.62
C ALA A 15 14.98 42.31 73.28
N SER A 16 16.10 42.80 72.75
CA SER A 16 17.21 42.05 72.17
C SER A 16 16.93 40.90 71.21
N CYS A 17 17.29 41.09 69.93
CA CYS A 17 18.21 40.23 69.16
C CYS A 17 18.88 41.19 68.16
N ASP A 18 20.05 41.72 68.49
CA ASP A 18 21.36 41.21 68.04
C ASP A 18 21.40 41.15 66.51
N GLU A 19 22.24 41.99 65.89
CA GLU A 19 22.75 41.71 64.56
C GLU A 19 23.59 40.42 64.69
N LYS A 20 22.92 39.27 64.77
CA LYS A 20 23.52 38.09 64.17
C LYS A 20 23.62 38.46 62.69
N THR A 21 24.81 38.90 62.31
CA THR A 21 25.46 38.35 61.13
C THR A 21 24.92 36.93 60.97
N THR A 22 23.94 36.74 60.08
CA THR A 22 23.48 35.42 59.67
C THR A 22 24.69 34.82 59.02
N SER A 23 25.47 34.16 59.85
CA SER A 23 26.49 33.26 59.41
C SER A 23 25.67 32.13 58.81
N ASN A 24 25.42 32.26 57.51
CA ASN A 24 24.72 31.31 56.66
C ASN A 24 25.57 30.05 56.74
N HIS A 25 25.27 29.20 57.73
CA HIS A 25 26.13 28.10 58.14
C HIS A 25 25.61 26.81 57.54
N CYS A 26 25.43 26.85 56.22
CA CYS A 26 24.99 25.68 55.50
C CYS A 26 25.92 24.50 55.77
N GLY A 27 25.36 23.42 56.31
CA GLY A 27 26.07 22.21 56.71
C GLY A 27 26.41 22.15 58.20
N ASP A 28 25.76 22.92 59.08
CA ASP A 28 25.93 22.80 60.53
C ASP A 28 24.99 21.77 61.18
N GLY A 29 24.12 21.16 60.37
CA GLY A 29 23.24 20.06 60.74
C GLY A 29 21.90 20.48 61.34
N VAL A 30 21.54 21.76 61.29
CA VAL A 30 20.20 22.26 61.61
C VAL A 30 19.72 23.21 60.52
N VAL A 31 18.43 23.15 60.16
CA VAL A 31 17.85 24.12 59.21
C VAL A 31 17.44 25.38 59.95
N ASP A 32 18.13 26.48 59.70
CA ASP A 32 17.93 27.77 60.34
C ASP A 32 16.84 28.62 59.64
N THR A 33 16.44 29.72 60.31
CA THR A 33 15.41 30.62 59.75
C THR A 33 15.93 31.33 58.50
N GLY A 34 15.44 30.92 57.33
CA GLY A 34 15.82 31.47 56.02
C GLY A 34 16.48 30.44 55.08
N GLU A 35 16.72 29.22 55.55
CA GLU A 35 17.26 28.11 54.78
C GLU A 35 16.14 27.19 54.29
N GLU A 36 16.29 26.63 53.08
CA GLU A 36 15.37 25.62 52.53
C GLU A 36 15.80 24.20 52.93
N CYS A 37 17.10 23.98 53.13
CA CYS A 37 17.74 22.72 53.55
C CYS A 37 19.09 23.02 54.23
N ASP A 38 19.67 22.08 54.99
CA ASP A 38 21.05 22.17 55.53
C ASP A 38 21.81 20.86 55.27
N GLY A 39 22.71 20.86 54.28
CA GLY A 39 23.49 19.67 53.94
C GLY A 39 22.63 18.47 53.54
N THR A 40 22.50 17.47 54.43
CA THR A 40 21.62 16.30 54.25
C THR A 40 20.35 16.37 55.09
N VAL A 41 20.16 17.45 55.85
CA VAL A 41 19.03 17.65 56.75
C VAL A 41 17.96 18.46 56.04
N ASP A 42 16.79 17.84 55.90
CA ASP A 42 15.60 18.45 55.35
C ASP A 42 14.40 18.16 56.29
N PRO A 43 13.80 19.18 56.92
CA PRO A 43 12.70 19.01 57.86
C PRO A 43 11.37 18.59 57.20
N LEU A 44 11.22 18.75 55.88
CA LEU A 44 10.04 18.38 55.11
C LEU A 44 10.22 17.08 54.32
N MET A 45 11.44 16.51 54.29
CA MET A 45 11.79 15.36 53.45
C MET A 45 11.41 15.60 51.98
N SER A 46 11.69 16.79 51.47
CA SER A 46 11.45 17.16 50.09
C SER A 46 12.24 16.27 49.14
N THR A 47 11.62 15.97 48.01
CA THR A 47 12.21 15.18 46.93
C THR A 47 12.10 15.96 45.63
N CYS A 48 12.80 15.52 44.58
CA CYS A 48 12.61 16.10 43.26
C CYS A 48 11.12 16.17 42.86
N GLN A 49 10.33 15.14 43.24
CA GLN A 49 8.89 15.09 43.01
C GLN A 49 8.09 16.13 43.78
N SER A 50 8.46 16.48 45.01
CA SER A 50 7.75 17.53 45.78
C SER A 50 8.02 18.92 45.21
N GLU A 51 9.17 19.13 44.58
CA GLU A 51 9.57 20.37 43.92
C GLU A 51 9.15 20.45 42.44
N GLY A 52 8.35 19.50 41.97
CA GLY A 52 7.77 19.51 40.62
C GLY A 52 8.64 18.91 39.51
N TYR A 53 9.68 18.14 39.86
CA TYR A 53 10.53 17.37 38.94
C TYR A 53 10.13 15.89 38.94
N TYR A 54 10.50 15.14 37.90
CA TYR A 54 10.00 13.76 37.72
C TYR A 54 10.74 12.72 38.58
N SER A 55 12.06 12.80 38.64
CA SER A 55 12.92 11.89 39.39
C SER A 55 14.26 12.56 39.73
N GLY A 56 15.19 11.83 40.33
CA GLY A 56 16.51 12.32 40.70
C GLY A 56 16.70 12.49 42.20
N VAL A 57 17.84 13.05 42.59
CA VAL A 57 18.18 13.31 43.99
C VAL A 57 18.22 14.81 44.20
N LEU A 58 17.28 15.31 45.01
CA LEU A 58 17.29 16.69 45.45
C LEU A 58 18.43 16.84 46.47
N SER A 59 19.35 17.75 46.24
CA SER A 59 20.47 18.00 47.15
C SER A 59 20.45 19.44 47.64
N CYS A 60 21.29 19.76 48.63
CA CYS A 60 21.37 21.09 49.20
C CYS A 60 22.64 21.81 48.74
N LYS A 61 22.50 23.03 48.20
CA LYS A 61 23.65 23.85 47.80
C LYS A 61 24.37 24.41 49.02
N SER A 62 25.60 24.90 48.84
CA SER A 62 26.37 25.56 49.90
C SER A 62 25.76 26.89 50.38
N ASP A 63 24.73 27.40 49.70
CA ASP A 63 23.96 28.58 50.10
C ASP A 63 22.62 28.24 50.77
N CYS A 64 22.36 26.94 51.02
CA CYS A 64 21.16 26.42 51.69
C CYS A 64 19.85 26.61 50.91
N SER A 65 19.95 26.73 49.58
CA SER A 65 18.84 26.54 48.65
C SER A 65 18.81 25.12 48.07
N PHE A 66 17.64 24.65 47.66
CA PHE A 66 17.54 23.36 46.98
C PHE A 66 18.30 23.34 45.65
N ASP A 67 19.03 22.25 45.42
CA ASP A 67 19.67 21.93 44.16
C ASP A 67 18.89 20.86 43.41
N ALA A 68 18.16 21.32 42.39
CA ALA A 68 17.44 20.46 41.47
C ALA A 68 18.25 20.11 40.20
N SER A 69 19.56 20.38 40.15
CA SER A 69 20.39 20.10 38.97
C SER A 69 20.44 18.61 38.62
N ASP A 70 20.36 17.74 39.62
CA ASP A 70 20.29 16.28 39.48
C ASP A 70 18.84 15.76 39.42
N CYS A 71 17.85 16.67 39.45
CA CYS A 71 16.46 16.34 39.23
C CYS A 71 16.15 16.32 37.72
N ALA A 72 15.34 15.35 37.32
CA ALA A 72 14.95 15.15 35.94
C ALA A 72 13.80 16.08 35.52
N ALA A 73 14.07 16.92 34.52
CA ALA A 73 13.11 17.89 34.02
C ALA A 73 12.12 17.33 32.98
N GLN A 74 12.33 16.11 32.46
CA GLN A 74 11.43 15.44 31.50
C GLN A 74 11.33 13.94 31.83
N GLY A 75 10.21 13.33 31.43
CA GLY A 75 9.92 11.91 31.66
C GLY A 75 10.96 10.97 31.05
N PHE A 76 11.33 9.92 31.79
CA PHE A 76 12.33 8.96 31.36
C PHE A 76 11.66 7.64 31.03
N CYS A 77 11.80 7.24 29.76
CA CYS A 77 11.47 5.89 29.35
C CYS A 77 12.33 4.87 30.13
N GLY A 78 11.70 3.87 30.73
CA GLY A 78 12.34 2.83 31.54
C GLY A 78 12.18 2.99 33.06
N ASP A 79 11.32 3.90 33.54
CA ASP A 79 11.13 4.19 34.98
C ASP A 79 9.89 3.52 35.62
N GLU A 80 9.23 2.61 34.91
CA GLU A 80 8.01 1.90 35.35
C GLU A 80 6.78 2.78 35.61
N VAL A 81 6.79 4.07 35.22
CA VAL A 81 5.65 4.99 35.32
C VAL A 81 5.29 5.58 33.96
N ILE A 82 4.03 5.49 33.52
CA ILE A 82 3.63 6.11 32.24
C ILE A 82 3.39 7.62 32.40
N GLN A 83 4.10 8.41 31.61
CA GLN A 83 3.93 9.86 31.56
C GLN A 83 3.16 10.30 30.31
N PHE A 84 1.82 10.29 30.40
CA PHE A 84 0.86 10.46 29.29
C PHE A 84 1.12 11.60 28.29
N ASN A 85 1.80 12.68 28.66
CA ASN A 85 2.11 13.78 27.75
C ASN A 85 3.36 13.54 26.89
N TYR A 86 4.16 12.54 27.24
CA TYR A 86 5.49 12.30 26.68
C TYR A 86 5.71 10.84 26.26
N GLU A 87 4.96 9.90 26.82
CA GLU A 87 5.09 8.45 26.64
C GLU A 87 3.76 7.82 26.26
N GLN A 88 3.79 6.81 25.38
CA GLN A 88 2.62 6.02 25.03
C GLN A 88 2.50 4.74 25.88
N CYS A 89 3.63 4.26 26.39
CA CYS A 89 3.82 3.00 27.10
C CYS A 89 5.12 3.06 27.91
N GLU A 90 5.33 2.10 28.81
CA GLU A 90 6.51 2.00 29.68
C GLU A 90 6.82 0.52 29.97
N GLY A 91 7.96 0.02 29.51
CA GLY A 91 8.32 -1.40 29.66
C GLY A 91 7.25 -2.34 29.08
N SER A 92 6.57 -3.11 29.95
CA SER A 92 5.43 -3.96 29.58
C SER A 92 4.06 -3.30 29.79
N ASP A 93 4.01 -2.11 30.40
CA ASP A 93 2.78 -1.34 30.56
C ASP A 93 2.47 -0.60 29.27
N ILE A 94 1.46 -1.10 28.55
CA ILE A 94 0.98 -0.55 27.28
C ILE A 94 -0.19 0.42 27.45
N ASN A 95 -0.40 0.95 28.66
CA ASN A 95 -1.48 1.90 28.97
C ASN A 95 -2.89 1.37 28.63
N GLY A 96 -3.07 0.05 28.74
CA GLY A 96 -4.31 -0.63 28.32
C GLY A 96 -4.62 -0.59 26.82
N SER A 97 -3.66 -0.16 25.99
CA SER A 97 -3.76 -0.25 24.53
C SER A 97 -3.56 -1.70 24.03
N SER A 98 -3.83 -1.94 22.76
CA SER A 98 -3.64 -3.24 22.11
C SER A 98 -3.41 -3.07 20.61
N CYS A 99 -2.93 -4.11 19.94
CA CYS A 99 -2.86 -4.13 18.47
C CYS A 99 -4.24 -3.84 17.85
N GLU A 100 -5.31 -4.44 18.37
CA GLU A 100 -6.68 -4.21 17.92
C GLU A 100 -7.11 -2.74 18.04
N ALA A 101 -6.76 -2.08 19.16
CA ALA A 101 -7.07 -0.67 19.38
C ALA A 101 -6.33 0.28 18.43
N LEU A 102 -5.22 -0.18 17.82
CA LEU A 102 -4.42 0.56 16.84
C LEU A 102 -4.76 0.20 15.38
N GLY A 103 -5.76 -0.66 15.15
CA GLY A 103 -6.20 -1.06 13.80
C GLY A 103 -5.63 -2.37 13.27
N TYR A 104 -5.01 -3.19 14.13
CA TYR A 104 -4.48 -4.50 13.79
C TYR A 104 -5.41 -5.60 14.37
N HIS A 105 -6.40 -6.04 13.59
CA HIS A 105 -7.49 -6.87 14.13
C HIS A 105 -7.22 -8.38 14.09
N LEU A 106 -6.19 -8.84 13.37
CA LEU A 106 -5.82 -10.26 13.35
C LEU A 106 -4.98 -10.72 14.55
N GLY A 107 -4.59 -9.80 15.44
CA GLY A 107 -3.97 -10.10 16.73
C GLY A 107 -2.52 -9.62 16.84
N GLY A 108 -1.71 -10.38 17.59
CA GLY A 108 -0.34 -10.00 17.94
C GLY A 108 -0.22 -9.36 19.34
N GLU A 109 1.02 -9.12 19.76
CA GLU A 109 1.34 -8.50 21.04
C GLU A 109 1.86 -7.07 20.81
N LEU A 110 1.22 -6.08 21.41
CA LEU A 110 1.67 -4.70 21.34
C LEU A 110 2.85 -4.52 22.29
N GLY A 111 4.00 -4.13 21.77
CA GLY A 111 5.20 -3.87 22.57
C GLY A 111 5.36 -2.39 22.93
N CYS A 112 6.40 -2.11 23.73
CA CYS A 112 6.90 -0.78 23.97
C CYS A 112 8.38 -0.71 23.59
N ASN A 113 8.76 0.22 22.71
CA ASN A 113 10.16 0.35 22.32
C ASN A 113 10.97 1.22 23.31
N SER A 114 12.28 1.28 23.13
CA SER A 114 13.21 1.99 24.02
C SER A 114 13.03 3.52 24.05
N ASN A 115 12.12 4.07 23.23
CA ASN A 115 11.74 5.48 23.23
C ASN A 115 10.32 5.69 23.78
N CYS A 116 9.73 4.67 24.41
CA CYS A 116 8.39 4.71 25.01
C CYS A 116 7.30 5.12 24.02
N ARG A 117 7.40 4.52 22.83
CA ARG A 117 6.38 4.52 21.78
C ARG A 117 5.91 3.09 21.57
N PHE A 118 4.64 2.96 21.18
CA PHE A 118 4.07 1.67 20.83
C PHE A 118 4.92 0.99 19.74
N ASP A 119 5.28 -0.25 19.98
CA ASP A 119 5.98 -1.11 19.03
C ASP A 119 4.96 -2.06 18.41
N THR A 120 4.61 -1.80 17.15
CA THR A 120 3.62 -2.57 16.39
C THR A 120 4.25 -3.69 15.56
N THR A 121 5.55 -3.96 15.70
CA THR A 121 6.24 -4.97 14.88
C THR A 121 5.70 -6.40 15.07
N SER A 122 5.15 -6.69 16.24
CA SER A 122 4.50 -7.96 16.57
C SER A 122 2.97 -7.93 16.40
N CYS A 123 2.39 -6.82 15.93
CA CYS A 123 0.97 -6.72 15.61
C CYS A 123 0.68 -7.31 14.23
N VAL A 124 -0.44 -8.02 14.10
CA VAL A 124 -0.90 -8.64 12.85
C VAL A 124 -2.06 -7.82 12.30
N GLY A 125 -1.83 -7.18 11.15
CA GLY A 125 -2.82 -6.33 10.48
C GLY A 125 -3.95 -7.15 9.86
N ASP A 126 -5.03 -6.48 9.45
CA ASP A 126 -5.98 -7.10 8.53
C ASP A 126 -5.29 -7.46 7.22
N PRO A 127 -5.71 -8.54 6.53
CA PRO A 127 -5.19 -8.86 5.20
C PRO A 127 -5.46 -7.69 4.27
N VAL A 128 -4.42 -7.16 3.63
CA VAL A 128 -4.54 -6.01 2.75
C VAL A 128 -4.53 -6.47 1.32
N CYS A 129 -5.74 -6.63 0.78
CA CYS A 129 -5.90 -6.99 -0.61
C CYS A 129 -5.24 -5.99 -1.57
N GLY A 130 -4.37 -6.50 -2.45
CA GLY A 130 -3.66 -5.73 -3.47
C GLY A 130 -2.26 -5.28 -3.03
N ASN A 131 -1.65 -5.95 -2.05
CA ASN A 131 -0.27 -5.70 -1.60
C ASN A 131 0.76 -6.70 -2.19
N ASP A 132 0.32 -7.56 -3.11
CA ASP A 132 1.07 -8.65 -3.75
C ASP A 132 1.57 -9.74 -2.76
N VAL A 133 0.91 -9.91 -1.61
CA VAL A 133 1.22 -10.93 -0.61
C VAL A 133 -0.05 -11.59 -0.14
N ILE A 134 -0.23 -12.89 -0.46
CA ILE A 134 -1.36 -13.66 0.08
C ILE A 134 -1.16 -13.86 1.59
N GLU A 135 -2.03 -13.28 2.41
CA GLU A 135 -1.97 -13.35 3.87
C GLU A 135 -3.34 -13.61 4.54
N GLY A 136 -3.30 -14.27 5.70
CA GLY A 136 -4.50 -14.49 6.51
C GLY A 136 -5.59 -15.32 5.81
N SER A 137 -6.68 -14.65 5.42
CA SER A 137 -7.87 -15.27 4.81
C SER A 137 -8.01 -15.00 3.31
N GLU A 138 -6.99 -14.44 2.67
CA GLU A 138 -6.98 -14.18 1.23
C GLU A 138 -6.80 -15.50 0.45
N GLU A 139 -7.56 -15.66 -0.63
CA GLU A 139 -7.37 -16.75 -1.59
C GLU A 139 -6.40 -16.34 -2.72
N CYS A 140 -6.24 -15.04 -2.94
CA CYS A 140 -5.34 -14.40 -3.89
C CYS A 140 -5.05 -12.97 -3.43
N ASP A 141 -4.02 -12.34 -4.00
CA ASP A 141 -3.77 -10.90 -3.82
C ASP A 141 -3.37 -10.27 -5.15
N GLY A 142 -4.23 -9.39 -5.69
CA GLY A 142 -3.95 -8.67 -6.92
C GLY A 142 -3.74 -9.61 -8.12
N THR A 143 -2.49 -9.83 -8.51
CA THR A 143 -2.11 -10.78 -9.57
C THR A 143 -1.39 -12.02 -9.06
N PHE A 144 -1.27 -12.15 -7.73
CA PHE A 144 -0.62 -13.26 -7.07
C PHE A 144 -1.66 -14.32 -6.69
N PHE A 145 -1.41 -15.54 -7.15
CA PHE A 145 -2.28 -16.71 -6.97
C PHE A 145 -1.41 -17.89 -6.56
N ASP A 146 -1.89 -18.70 -5.61
CA ASP A 146 -1.28 -19.99 -5.28
C ASP A 146 -1.90 -21.15 -6.08
N THR A 147 -2.74 -20.84 -7.05
CA THR A 147 -3.39 -21.83 -7.92
C THR A 147 -3.62 -21.31 -9.33
N THR A 148 -4.08 -22.19 -10.23
CA THR A 148 -4.46 -21.85 -11.61
C THR A 148 -5.86 -22.38 -11.94
N CYS A 149 -6.46 -21.90 -13.03
CA CYS A 149 -7.74 -22.43 -13.52
C CYS A 149 -7.68 -23.97 -13.72
N GLU A 150 -6.56 -24.51 -14.22
CA GLU A 150 -6.40 -25.95 -14.43
C GLU A 150 -6.39 -26.75 -13.12
N GLU A 151 -5.81 -26.19 -12.06
CA GLU A 151 -5.80 -26.82 -10.74
C GLU A 151 -7.17 -26.79 -10.05
N LEU A 152 -8.01 -25.81 -10.41
CA LEU A 152 -9.42 -25.71 -9.98
C LEU A 152 -10.36 -26.61 -10.81
N GLY A 153 -9.85 -27.25 -11.87
CA GLY A 153 -10.59 -28.22 -12.68
C GLY A 153 -11.11 -27.70 -14.02
N TYR A 154 -10.71 -26.48 -14.41
CA TYR A 154 -10.92 -25.95 -15.76
C TYR A 154 -9.83 -26.49 -16.71
N HIS A 155 -9.95 -26.22 -18.01
CA HIS A 155 -8.97 -26.66 -19.02
C HIS A 155 -8.03 -25.54 -19.48
N GLY A 156 -8.32 -24.29 -19.11
CA GLY A 156 -7.48 -23.12 -19.33
C GLY A 156 -8.14 -21.85 -18.83
N GLY A 157 -7.79 -20.72 -19.45
CA GLY A 157 -8.30 -19.39 -19.07
C GLY A 157 -7.37 -18.64 -18.11
N GLU A 158 -7.83 -17.47 -17.68
CA GLU A 158 -7.07 -16.59 -16.77
C GLU A 158 -7.78 -16.52 -15.43
N LEU A 159 -7.05 -16.75 -14.33
CA LEU A 159 -7.57 -16.58 -12.99
C LEU A 159 -7.40 -15.12 -12.56
N ALA A 160 -8.43 -14.53 -11.98
CA ALA A 160 -8.39 -13.15 -11.50
C ALA A 160 -8.61 -13.11 -9.99
N CYS A 161 -8.27 -11.96 -9.38
CA CYS A 161 -8.51 -11.70 -7.97
C CYS A 161 -9.53 -10.56 -7.84
N THR A 162 -10.54 -10.76 -6.99
CA THR A 162 -11.51 -9.71 -6.68
C THR A 162 -10.92 -8.64 -5.75
N ASP A 163 -11.54 -7.46 -5.66
CA ASP A 163 -11.18 -6.41 -4.70
C ASP A 163 -11.34 -6.85 -3.22
N THR A 164 -11.94 -8.02 -2.98
CA THR A 164 -12.10 -8.65 -1.66
C THR A 164 -11.18 -9.85 -1.45
N CYS A 165 -10.20 -10.08 -2.33
CA CYS A 165 -9.22 -11.15 -2.27
C CYS A 165 -9.79 -12.57 -2.23
N ALA A 166 -10.95 -12.73 -2.88
CA ALA A 166 -11.47 -14.03 -3.30
C ALA A 166 -11.07 -14.29 -4.76
N LEU A 167 -10.88 -15.55 -5.11
CA LEU A 167 -10.62 -15.97 -6.49
C LEU A 167 -11.82 -15.64 -7.39
N ASP A 168 -11.53 -15.12 -8.57
CA ASP A 168 -12.49 -14.88 -9.64
C ASP A 168 -12.22 -15.86 -10.80
N GLU A 169 -13.06 -16.89 -10.87
CA GLU A 169 -13.01 -17.95 -11.87
C GLU A 169 -13.78 -17.59 -13.16
N THR A 170 -14.34 -16.37 -13.28
CA THR A 170 -15.20 -16.02 -14.43
C THR A 170 -14.48 -16.03 -15.78
N LEU A 171 -13.15 -15.89 -15.77
CA LEU A 171 -12.28 -15.96 -16.95
C LEU A 171 -11.56 -17.32 -17.08
N CYS A 172 -11.84 -18.27 -16.18
CA CYS A 172 -11.44 -19.66 -16.38
C CYS A 172 -12.31 -20.29 -17.47
N SER A 173 -11.68 -21.10 -18.31
CA SER A 173 -12.28 -21.67 -19.52
C SER A 173 -12.26 -23.19 -19.50
N ASN A 174 -13.33 -23.79 -19.98
CA ASN A 174 -13.39 -25.22 -20.26
C ASN A 174 -12.82 -25.58 -21.63
N CYS A 175 -12.33 -24.58 -22.38
CA CYS A 175 -11.81 -24.76 -23.70
C CYS A 175 -10.70 -25.82 -23.75
N GLY A 176 -10.86 -26.80 -24.64
CA GLY A 176 -9.93 -27.92 -24.81
C GLY A 176 -10.36 -29.18 -24.04
N ASN A 177 -11.59 -29.24 -23.52
CA ASN A 177 -12.14 -30.43 -22.89
C ASN A 177 -12.74 -31.45 -23.90
N ASN A 178 -12.78 -31.10 -25.19
CA ASN A 178 -13.42 -31.85 -26.29
C ASN A 178 -14.96 -31.88 -26.28
N PHE A 179 -15.61 -31.01 -25.53
CA PHE A 179 -17.06 -30.82 -25.45
C PHE A 179 -17.39 -29.35 -25.65
N ILE A 180 -18.25 -29.04 -26.62
CA ILE A 180 -18.68 -27.64 -26.83
C ILE A 180 -19.68 -27.30 -25.72
N ASP A 181 -19.26 -26.49 -24.77
CA ASP A 181 -20.04 -26.03 -23.62
C ASP A 181 -20.82 -24.74 -23.92
N GLU A 182 -21.69 -24.33 -22.99
CA GLU A 182 -22.45 -23.08 -23.13
C GLU A 182 -21.50 -21.86 -23.09
N GLY A 183 -21.43 -21.12 -24.21
CA GLY A 183 -20.54 -19.97 -24.38
C GLY A 183 -19.38 -20.21 -25.36
N GLU A 184 -19.15 -21.45 -25.77
CA GLU A 184 -18.14 -21.82 -26.76
C GLU A 184 -18.75 -21.94 -28.17
N ASP A 185 -17.98 -21.52 -29.18
CA ASP A 185 -18.36 -21.72 -30.58
C ASP A 185 -17.82 -23.05 -31.14
N CYS A 186 -16.70 -23.54 -30.59
CA CYS A 186 -15.94 -24.68 -31.08
C CYS A 186 -15.06 -25.30 -30.00
N GLU A 187 -14.46 -26.46 -30.30
CA GLU A 187 -13.55 -27.19 -29.41
C GLU A 187 -12.43 -27.87 -30.21
N GLY A 188 -11.24 -27.27 -30.24
CA GLY A 188 -10.11 -27.77 -31.03
C GLY A 188 -10.48 -27.90 -32.52
N ILE A 189 -10.62 -29.13 -33.03
CA ILE A 189 -11.07 -29.40 -34.41
C ILE A 189 -12.58 -29.57 -34.56
N ASN A 190 -13.32 -29.62 -33.45
CA ASN A 190 -14.77 -29.70 -33.45
C ASN A 190 -15.36 -28.29 -33.64
N LEU A 191 -15.61 -27.93 -34.89
CA LEU A 191 -16.09 -26.60 -35.28
C LEU A 191 -17.63 -26.49 -35.28
N ASN A 192 -18.33 -27.37 -34.56
CA ASN A 192 -19.78 -27.47 -34.55
C ASN A 192 -20.42 -27.61 -35.95
N GLY A 193 -19.66 -28.16 -36.91
CA GLY A 193 -20.09 -28.30 -38.30
C GLY A 193 -20.06 -27.01 -39.12
N HIS A 194 -19.49 -25.91 -38.60
CA HIS A 194 -19.33 -24.66 -39.34
C HIS A 194 -18.08 -24.65 -40.23
N SER A 195 -18.13 -23.80 -41.25
CA SER A 195 -17.03 -23.50 -42.14
C SER A 195 -17.00 -22.03 -42.52
N CYS A 196 -15.85 -21.52 -42.96
CA CYS A 196 -15.70 -20.15 -43.43
C CYS A 196 -16.75 -19.77 -44.51
N MET A 197 -17.03 -20.68 -45.44
CA MET A 197 -17.99 -20.43 -46.52
C MET A 197 -19.43 -20.29 -46.01
N GLU A 198 -19.84 -21.09 -45.02
CA GLU A 198 -21.18 -21.02 -44.43
C GLU A 198 -21.40 -19.72 -43.65
N MET A 199 -20.34 -19.18 -43.07
CA MET A 199 -20.35 -17.89 -42.35
C MET A 199 -20.19 -16.68 -43.30
N GLY A 200 -20.07 -16.91 -44.62
CA GLY A 200 -20.04 -15.84 -45.63
C GLY A 200 -18.65 -15.27 -45.93
N TYR A 201 -17.57 -15.91 -45.46
CA TYR A 201 -16.21 -15.49 -45.76
C TYR A 201 -15.78 -15.89 -47.17
N TRP A 202 -14.75 -15.20 -47.69
CA TRP A 202 -14.24 -15.43 -49.05
C TRP A 202 -13.62 -16.82 -49.19
N GLN A 203 -12.75 -17.20 -48.25
CA GLN A 203 -12.13 -18.52 -48.16
C GLN A 203 -11.48 -18.72 -46.78
N GLY A 204 -10.74 -19.82 -46.61
CA GLY A 204 -10.01 -20.15 -45.39
C GLY A 204 -10.46 -21.47 -44.80
N GLU A 205 -9.68 -21.97 -43.86
CA GLU A 205 -10.08 -23.04 -42.96
C GLU A 205 -10.52 -22.38 -41.65
N LEU A 206 -11.71 -22.76 -41.16
CA LEU A 206 -12.22 -22.24 -39.90
C LEU A 206 -11.43 -22.92 -38.79
N GLU A 207 -10.85 -22.15 -37.89
CA GLU A 207 -10.07 -22.67 -36.77
C GLU A 207 -10.73 -22.27 -35.45
N CYS A 208 -10.49 -23.07 -34.43
CA CYS A 208 -10.87 -22.75 -33.06
C CYS A 208 -9.68 -22.12 -32.35
N ASP A 209 -9.85 -20.91 -31.82
CA ASP A 209 -8.81 -20.26 -31.04
C ASP A 209 -8.71 -20.83 -29.61
N SER A 210 -7.71 -20.38 -28.86
CA SER A 210 -7.46 -20.84 -27.48
C SER A 210 -8.52 -20.42 -26.47
N THR A 211 -9.49 -19.61 -26.88
CA THR A 211 -10.65 -19.20 -26.09
C THR A 211 -11.95 -19.88 -26.55
N CYS A 212 -11.84 -20.88 -27.44
CA CYS A 212 -12.94 -21.63 -28.00
C CYS A 212 -13.94 -20.79 -28.80
N HIS A 213 -13.42 -19.73 -29.42
CA HIS A 213 -14.12 -18.94 -30.41
C HIS A 213 -13.59 -19.22 -31.81
N PHE A 214 -14.43 -18.96 -32.81
CA PHE A 214 -14.03 -19.06 -34.20
C PHE A 214 -12.96 -18.02 -34.53
N ALA A 215 -11.78 -18.47 -34.93
CA ALA A 215 -10.77 -17.60 -35.51
C ALA A 215 -11.31 -16.99 -36.82
N PRO A 216 -11.02 -15.71 -37.10
CA PRO A 216 -11.55 -15.03 -38.27
C PRO A 216 -11.01 -15.69 -39.54
N CYS A 217 -11.90 -16.07 -40.44
CA CYS A 217 -11.56 -16.56 -41.77
C CYS A 217 -11.04 -15.44 -42.69
N GLU A 218 -10.67 -15.79 -43.93
CA GLU A 218 -10.16 -14.80 -44.89
C GLU A 218 -11.30 -13.99 -45.52
N GLU A 219 -11.21 -12.66 -45.42
CA GLU A 219 -12.13 -11.71 -46.04
C GLU A 219 -11.40 -10.56 -46.72
N PHE A 220 -12.03 -9.96 -47.73
CA PHE A 220 -11.52 -8.76 -48.39
C PHE A 220 -11.76 -7.52 -47.52
N ILE A 221 -10.68 -6.86 -47.09
CA ILE A 221 -10.72 -5.63 -46.30
C ILE A 221 -10.46 -4.37 -47.14
N GLN A 222 -9.89 -4.52 -48.34
CA GLN A 222 -9.68 -3.43 -49.29
C GLN A 222 -9.91 -3.90 -50.72
N VAL A 223 -10.50 -3.04 -51.56
CA VAL A 223 -10.70 -3.28 -52.99
C VAL A 223 -10.34 -2.03 -53.77
N ALA A 224 -9.60 -2.19 -54.87
CA ALA A 224 -9.33 -1.17 -55.86
C ALA A 224 -9.75 -1.66 -57.25
N SER A 225 -10.31 -0.76 -58.06
CA SER A 225 -10.71 -1.05 -59.43
C SER A 225 -10.05 -0.09 -60.39
N GLY A 226 -9.48 -0.63 -61.46
CA GLY A 226 -8.94 0.12 -62.59
C GLY A 226 -9.88 0.05 -63.79
N GLY A 227 -9.36 0.35 -64.99
CA GLY A 227 -10.19 0.37 -66.20
C GLY A 227 -10.90 -0.96 -66.53
N TYR A 228 -10.19 -2.08 -66.44
CA TYR A 228 -10.72 -3.41 -66.77
C TYR A 228 -10.21 -4.53 -65.85
N HIS A 229 -9.63 -4.18 -64.71
CA HIS A 229 -9.15 -5.12 -63.71
C HIS A 229 -9.49 -4.60 -62.32
N THR A 230 -9.60 -5.51 -61.36
CA THR A 230 -9.90 -5.21 -59.97
C THR A 230 -8.91 -5.99 -59.11
N CYS A 231 -8.48 -5.41 -58.01
CA CYS A 231 -7.65 -6.05 -57.03
C CYS A 231 -8.24 -5.86 -55.63
N GLY A 232 -8.00 -6.79 -54.72
CA GLY A 232 -8.38 -6.67 -53.33
C GLY A 232 -7.36 -7.28 -52.39
N ILE A 233 -7.26 -6.72 -51.19
CA ILE A 233 -6.40 -7.19 -50.10
C ILE A 233 -7.28 -7.81 -49.04
N THR A 234 -6.84 -8.95 -48.51
CA THR A 234 -7.53 -9.65 -47.42
C THR A 234 -7.02 -9.26 -46.04
N ASN A 235 -7.73 -9.62 -44.97
CA ASN A 235 -7.30 -9.44 -43.58
C ASN A 235 -5.96 -10.12 -43.25
N TYR A 236 -5.53 -11.10 -44.04
CA TYR A 236 -4.18 -11.70 -43.96
C TYR A 236 -3.12 -11.01 -44.80
N GLY A 237 -3.49 -9.94 -45.53
CA GLY A 237 -2.57 -9.19 -46.40
C GLY A 237 -2.28 -9.88 -47.73
N ASN A 238 -3.08 -10.86 -48.14
CA ASN A 238 -2.99 -11.48 -49.46
C ASN A 238 -3.61 -10.55 -50.50
N LEU A 239 -2.93 -10.34 -51.64
CA LEU A 239 -3.45 -9.58 -52.77
C LEU A 239 -4.04 -10.54 -53.80
N TYR A 240 -5.30 -10.32 -54.15
CA TYR A 240 -5.96 -11.01 -55.27
C TYR A 240 -6.31 -10.01 -56.35
N CYS A 241 -5.98 -10.31 -57.60
CA CYS A 241 -6.36 -9.49 -58.76
C CYS A 241 -7.12 -10.33 -59.79
N TRP A 242 -8.08 -9.71 -60.48
CA TRP A 242 -8.87 -10.32 -61.54
C TRP A 242 -9.27 -9.32 -62.62
N GLY A 243 -9.72 -9.82 -63.76
CA GLY A 243 -10.09 -9.07 -64.95
C GLY A 243 -9.03 -9.13 -66.04
N ALA A 244 -8.98 -8.07 -66.87
CA ALA A 244 -8.08 -7.96 -68.01
C ALA A 244 -6.61 -8.00 -67.57
N ASN A 245 -5.80 -8.75 -68.31
CA ASN A 245 -4.39 -8.95 -67.99
C ASN A 245 -3.45 -8.79 -69.22
N ASN A 246 -3.93 -8.12 -70.27
CA ASN A 246 -3.18 -8.00 -71.53
C ASN A 246 -1.81 -7.30 -71.38
N ASN A 247 -1.66 -6.47 -70.35
CA ASN A 247 -0.42 -5.77 -70.01
C ASN A 247 0.35 -6.43 -68.85
N GLY A 248 -0.18 -7.51 -68.25
CA GLY A 248 0.37 -8.11 -67.03
C GLY A 248 -0.11 -7.42 -65.74
N GLN A 249 -1.14 -6.58 -65.81
CA GLN A 249 -1.63 -5.78 -64.68
C GLN A 249 -2.22 -6.59 -63.51
N VAL A 250 -2.55 -7.87 -63.73
CA VAL A 250 -3.01 -8.76 -62.64
C VAL A 250 -1.83 -9.27 -61.80
N GLY A 251 -0.59 -9.19 -62.30
CA GLY A 251 0.61 -9.50 -61.49
C GLY A 251 0.93 -10.99 -61.31
N ILE A 252 0.22 -11.90 -61.98
CA ILE A 252 0.39 -13.37 -61.86
C ILE A 252 1.48 -13.98 -62.76
N GLY A 253 2.48 -13.18 -63.18
CA GLY A 253 3.61 -13.65 -63.99
C GLY A 253 3.31 -14.05 -65.43
N ASN A 254 2.09 -13.79 -65.92
CA ASN A 254 1.68 -14.03 -67.30
C ASN A 254 0.71 -12.92 -67.78
N LYS A 255 0.25 -13.01 -69.04
CA LYS A 255 -0.67 -12.04 -69.67
C LYS A 255 -2.05 -12.61 -70.01
N ILE A 256 -2.44 -13.71 -69.37
CA ILE A 256 -3.74 -14.36 -69.57
C ILE A 256 -4.76 -13.70 -68.64
N MET A 257 -5.95 -13.38 -69.16
CA MET A 257 -7.06 -12.82 -68.38
C MET A 257 -7.41 -13.71 -67.18
N ALA A 258 -7.61 -13.09 -66.02
CA ALA A 258 -8.04 -13.78 -64.80
C ALA A 258 -9.55 -13.59 -64.61
N VAL A 259 -10.34 -14.65 -64.75
CA VAL A 259 -11.81 -14.59 -64.63
C VAL A 259 -12.32 -14.79 -63.20
N ILE A 260 -11.43 -15.09 -62.27
CA ILE A 260 -11.66 -15.20 -60.83
C ILE A 260 -10.50 -14.50 -60.08
N PRO A 261 -10.72 -14.03 -58.83
CA PRO A 261 -9.65 -13.50 -57.98
C PRO A 261 -8.46 -14.46 -57.94
N SER A 262 -7.31 -14.00 -58.43
CA SER A 262 -6.09 -14.81 -58.53
C SER A 262 -5.03 -14.24 -57.60
N LEU A 263 -4.43 -15.12 -56.78
CA LEU A 263 -3.40 -14.73 -55.81
C LEU A 263 -2.19 -14.14 -56.53
N VAL A 264 -1.82 -12.93 -56.15
CA VAL A 264 -0.63 -12.24 -56.64
C VAL A 264 0.54 -12.57 -55.72
N PRO A 265 1.61 -13.21 -56.23
CA PRO A 265 2.74 -13.58 -55.39
C PRO A 265 3.50 -12.33 -54.93
N HIS A 266 3.78 -12.24 -53.63
CA HIS A 266 4.62 -11.18 -53.09
C HIS A 266 6.10 -11.43 -53.50
N PRO A 267 6.80 -10.45 -54.10
CA PRO A 267 8.17 -10.64 -54.59
C PRO A 267 9.19 -11.13 -53.53
N SER A 268 8.95 -10.79 -52.26
CA SER A 268 9.77 -11.20 -51.11
C SER A 268 9.00 -12.00 -50.04
N GLY A 269 7.80 -12.51 -50.33
CA GLY A 269 6.98 -13.24 -49.34
C GLY A 269 6.47 -12.40 -48.15
N GLY A 270 6.27 -11.10 -48.34
CA GLY A 270 5.63 -10.21 -47.38
C GLY A 270 4.12 -10.09 -47.61
N ILE A 271 3.50 -9.14 -46.92
CA ILE A 271 2.08 -8.83 -47.00
C ILE A 271 1.83 -7.53 -47.76
N PHE A 272 0.68 -7.42 -48.42
CA PHE A 272 0.19 -6.18 -49.02
C PHE A 272 -0.68 -5.42 -48.00
N THR A 273 -0.45 -4.11 -47.89
CA THR A 273 -1.20 -3.24 -46.96
C THR A 273 -2.01 -2.15 -47.66
N GLU A 274 -1.76 -1.93 -48.95
CA GLU A 274 -2.48 -0.95 -49.76
C GLU A 274 -2.53 -1.41 -51.22
N VAL A 275 -3.64 -1.13 -51.90
CA VAL A 275 -3.80 -1.43 -53.32
C VAL A 275 -4.44 -0.25 -54.06
N ALA A 276 -3.92 0.02 -55.27
CA ALA A 276 -4.46 0.96 -56.23
C ALA A 276 -4.31 0.38 -57.65
N CYS A 277 -5.26 0.70 -58.54
CA CYS A 277 -5.37 0.13 -59.88
C CYS A 277 -5.46 1.21 -60.97
#